data_AF-A0AAX6HFD4-F1
#
_entry.id   AF-A0AAX6HFD4-F1
#
_cell.length_a   1.000
_cell.length_b   1.000
_cell.length_c   1.000
_cell.angle_alpha   90.00
_cell.angle_beta   90.00
_cell.angle_gamma   90.00
#
_symmetry.space_group_name_H-M   'P 1'
#
loop_
_entity.id
_entity.type
_entity.pdbx_description
1 polymer ?
#
loop_
_entity_poly.entity_id
_entity_poly.type
_entity_poly.pdbx_seq_one_letter_code
_entity_poly.pdbx_strand_id
1 'polypeptide(L)'
;MAKVYPNYPAIDSSACSGSPPSLLLAGDGAETVMTVWRKSLLFNCKGFTVFDGKGNLLFRVDNYSSTSNGEIVLMDASGKSLLTVRRKRLSLGENWLIYHGDEAAKPRFSVKKHVSILPSKELARMTASRGLGGRPSYSVEGSYSQRRCTVFDGLRRPIVEVRHKEAASGVALGGDVFRLVVLPGFDASLAMAMVIALEQMFQ
;
A
#
# COMPACT_ATOMS: atom_id res chain seq x y z
N MET A 1 13.98 -47.98 2.71
CA MET A 1 13.67 -46.94 3.72
C MET A 1 12.20 -46.59 3.60
N ALA A 2 11.42 -46.84 4.65
CA ALA A 2 9.97 -46.69 4.65
C ALA A 2 9.56 -45.23 4.87
N LYS A 3 8.61 -44.73 4.07
CA LYS A 3 7.96 -43.42 4.25
C LYS A 3 6.86 -43.57 5.28
N VAL A 4 6.99 -42.88 6.41
CA VAL A 4 5.97 -42.79 7.45
C VAL A 4 5.25 -41.45 7.31
N TYR A 5 3.92 -41.49 7.16
CA TYR A 5 3.06 -40.31 7.19
C TYR A 5 2.32 -40.28 8.53
N PRO A 6 2.18 -39.11 9.18
CA PRO A 6 1.35 -38.98 10.39
C PRO A 6 -0.14 -39.04 10.04
N ASN A 7 -0.86 -39.95 10.69
CA ASN A 7 -2.32 -40.07 10.64
C ASN A 7 -2.98 -38.90 11.39
N TYR A 8 -3.89 -38.19 10.72
CA TYR A 8 -4.88 -37.32 11.37
C TYR A 8 -6.24 -38.02 11.33
N PRO A 9 -7.02 -38.05 12.44
CA PRO A 9 -8.34 -38.63 12.42
C PRO A 9 -9.31 -37.77 11.61
N ALA A 10 -10.10 -38.42 10.75
CA ALA A 10 -11.17 -37.81 9.99
C ALA A 10 -12.29 -37.37 10.95
N ILE A 11 -12.73 -36.12 10.83
CA ILE A 11 -13.94 -35.62 11.47
C ILE A 11 -15.06 -35.63 10.42
N ASP A 12 -16.07 -36.44 10.67
CA ASP A 12 -17.31 -36.49 9.91
C ASP A 12 -17.97 -35.11 9.87
N SER A 13 -18.27 -34.63 8.68
CA SER A 13 -19.11 -33.44 8.47
C SER A 13 -20.33 -33.83 7.63
N SER A 14 -21.39 -34.21 8.36
CA SER A 14 -22.76 -34.29 7.86
C SER A 14 -23.20 -32.93 7.28
N ALA A 15 -23.89 -32.99 6.15
CA ALA A 15 -24.38 -31.84 5.39
C ALA A 15 -25.41 -31.00 6.15
N CYS A 16 -25.26 -29.67 6.05
CA CYS A 16 -26.37 -28.73 6.12
C CYS A 16 -26.29 -27.82 4.89
N SER A 17 -27.20 -28.06 3.96
CA SER A 17 -27.51 -27.20 2.82
C SER A 17 -28.03 -25.84 3.31
N GLY A 18 -27.24 -24.80 3.12
CA GLY A 18 -27.65 -23.41 3.26
C GLY A 18 -26.77 -22.57 2.34
N SER A 19 -27.38 -21.90 1.38
CA SER A 19 -26.75 -20.88 0.53
C SER A 19 -25.87 -19.95 1.36
N PRO A 20 -24.64 -19.60 0.90
CA PRO A 20 -23.84 -18.64 1.63
C PRO A 20 -24.61 -17.31 1.70
N PRO A 21 -24.73 -16.67 2.88
CA PRO A 21 -25.26 -15.33 2.94
C PRO A 21 -24.29 -14.46 2.15
N SER A 22 -24.79 -13.79 1.13
CA SER A 22 -24.12 -12.67 0.50
C SER A 22 -23.65 -11.74 1.61
N LEU A 23 -22.35 -11.76 1.93
CA LEU A 23 -21.72 -10.85 2.88
C LEU A 23 -21.68 -9.47 2.22
N LEU A 24 -22.85 -8.83 2.15
CA LEU A 24 -22.97 -7.40 2.19
C LEU A 24 -22.44 -6.99 3.57
N LEU A 25 -21.12 -6.86 3.66
CA LEU A 25 -20.50 -6.15 4.76
C LEU A 25 -20.94 -4.69 4.63
N ALA A 26 -22.06 -4.39 5.30
CA ALA A 26 -22.32 -3.09 5.85
C ALA A 26 -21.17 -2.77 6.82
N GLY A 27 -20.06 -2.31 6.25
CA GLY A 27 -18.98 -1.68 7.00
C GLY A 27 -19.43 -0.28 7.33
N ASP A 28 -19.77 -0.07 8.59
CA ASP A 28 -19.82 1.23 9.24
C ASP A 28 -18.70 2.13 8.71
N GLY A 29 -19.02 3.39 8.42
CA GLY A 29 -18.17 4.35 7.69
C GLY A 29 -16.94 4.84 8.47
N ALA A 30 -16.21 3.93 9.10
CA ALA A 30 -15.04 4.20 9.92
C ALA A 30 -13.75 4.09 9.11
N GLU A 31 -12.84 5.04 9.32
CA GLU A 31 -11.53 5.08 8.68
C GLU A 31 -10.72 3.80 8.96
N THR A 32 -10.05 3.28 7.93
CA THR A 32 -9.15 2.14 8.11
C THR A 32 -7.78 2.66 8.55
N VAL A 33 -7.40 2.33 9.78
CA VAL A 33 -6.07 2.65 10.33
C VAL A 33 -5.18 1.42 10.25
N MET A 34 -4.04 1.56 9.59
CA MET A 34 -3.01 0.53 9.47
C MET A 34 -1.70 1.00 10.12
N THR A 35 -0.93 0.04 10.62
CA THR A 35 0.46 0.25 11.04
C THR A 35 1.38 -0.22 9.92
N VAL A 36 2.19 0.68 9.38
CA VAL A 36 3.22 0.35 8.39
C VAL A 36 4.57 0.28 9.08
N TRP A 37 5.27 -0.84 8.92
CA TRP A 37 6.64 -1.04 9.36
C TRP A 37 7.54 -1.24 8.15
N ARG A 38 8.55 -0.37 7.99
CA ARG A 38 9.58 -0.44 6.94
C ARG A 38 10.62 -1.52 7.25
N LYS A 39 10.15 -2.75 7.37
CA LYS A 39 10.98 -3.95 7.55
C LYS A 39 10.34 -5.09 6.76
N SER A 40 11.16 -5.88 6.08
CA SER A 40 10.72 -7.13 5.45
C SER A 40 10.61 -8.24 6.49
N LEU A 41 9.71 -9.19 6.25
CA LEU A 41 9.64 -10.44 7.02
C LEU A 41 10.75 -11.43 6.58
N LEU A 42 11.29 -11.27 5.38
CA LEU A 42 12.40 -12.10 4.89
C LEU A 42 13.75 -11.60 5.42
N PHE A 43 14.59 -12.53 5.84
CA PHE A 43 15.92 -12.23 6.37
C PHE A 43 16.80 -11.56 5.30
N ASN A 44 17.55 -10.53 5.68
CA ASN A 44 18.37 -9.69 4.79
C ASN A 44 17.62 -8.97 3.65
N CYS A 45 16.29 -8.93 3.69
CA CYS A 45 15.51 -8.15 2.74
C CYS A 45 15.10 -6.80 3.32
N LYS A 46 15.02 -5.80 2.44
CA LYS A 46 14.36 -4.53 2.73
C LYS A 46 12.91 -4.63 2.23
N GLY A 47 11.99 -3.93 2.87
CA GLY A 47 10.57 -4.11 2.57
C GLY A 47 9.64 -3.36 3.49
N PHE A 48 8.35 -3.66 3.36
CA PHE A 48 7.29 -3.18 4.23
C PHE A 48 6.48 -4.35 4.76
N THR A 49 6.06 -4.23 6.01
CA THR A 49 5.08 -5.11 6.65
C THR A 49 3.95 -4.22 7.20
N VAL A 50 2.71 -4.49 6.81
CA VAL A 50 1.55 -3.66 7.15
C VAL A 50 0.55 -4.46 7.95
N PHE A 51 0.16 -3.92 9.10
CA PHE A 51 -0.78 -4.56 10.02
C PHE A 51 -2.07 -3.76 10.14
N ASP A 52 -3.20 -4.44 10.29
CA ASP A 52 -4.46 -3.82 10.67
C ASP A 52 -4.46 -3.36 12.14
N GLY A 53 -5.55 -2.73 12.58
CA GLY A 53 -5.73 -2.31 13.97
C GLY A 53 -5.81 -3.47 14.99
N LYS A 54 -5.98 -4.71 14.53
CA LYS A 54 -6.04 -5.93 15.35
C LYS A 54 -4.69 -6.66 15.41
N GLY A 55 -3.69 -6.22 14.63
CA GLY A 55 -2.37 -6.84 14.53
C GLY A 55 -2.27 -7.93 13.47
N ASN A 56 -3.28 -8.13 12.62
CA ASN A 56 -3.20 -9.07 11.51
C ASN A 56 -2.38 -8.48 10.37
N LEU A 57 -1.56 -9.31 9.73
CA LEU A 57 -0.85 -8.93 8.51
C LEU A 57 -1.86 -8.66 7.39
N LEU A 58 -1.82 -7.46 6.81
CA LEU A 58 -2.62 -7.09 5.65
C LEU A 58 -1.79 -7.17 4.37
N PHE A 59 -0.63 -6.53 4.39
CA PHE A 59 0.23 -6.43 3.24
C PHE A 59 1.69 -6.67 3.59
N ARG A 60 2.42 -7.19 2.62
CA ARG A 60 3.86 -7.36 2.68
C ARG A 60 4.51 -6.94 1.37
N VAL A 61 5.73 -6.45 1.48
CA VAL A 61 6.63 -6.16 0.38
C VAL A 61 7.96 -6.77 0.77
N ASP A 62 8.34 -7.85 0.10
CA ASP A 62 9.52 -8.61 0.51
C ASP A 62 10.78 -8.23 -0.29
N ASN A 63 10.63 -7.55 -1.43
CA ASN A 63 11.76 -7.16 -2.28
C ASN A 63 11.76 -5.65 -2.53
N TYR A 64 12.56 -4.95 -1.72
CA TYR A 64 12.91 -3.53 -1.89
C TYR A 64 14.27 -3.35 -2.60
N SER A 65 14.84 -4.39 -3.23
CA SER A 65 16.18 -4.28 -3.80
C SER A 65 16.18 -3.48 -5.12
N SER A 66 16.91 -2.36 -5.09
CA SER A 66 17.10 -1.41 -6.19
C SER A 66 17.93 -1.94 -7.36
N THR A 67 18.14 -3.27 -7.49
CA THR A 67 19.31 -3.80 -8.19
C THR A 67 19.09 -4.31 -9.61
N SER A 68 17.88 -4.26 -10.18
CA SER A 68 17.78 -4.44 -11.64
C SER A 68 16.66 -3.68 -12.34
N ASN A 69 15.43 -3.66 -11.82
CA ASN A 69 14.28 -3.19 -12.63
C ASN A 69 13.47 -2.03 -12.04
N GLY A 70 13.79 -1.57 -10.82
CA GLY A 70 13.03 -0.50 -10.14
C GLY A 70 11.56 -0.87 -9.91
N GLU A 71 11.30 -2.14 -9.62
CA GLU A 71 9.97 -2.73 -9.49
C GLU A 71 9.77 -3.24 -8.06
N ILE A 72 8.61 -2.92 -7.48
CA ILE A 72 8.25 -3.26 -6.12
C ILE A 72 6.85 -3.85 -6.15
N VAL A 73 6.69 -5.06 -5.62
CA VAL A 73 5.41 -5.77 -5.60
C VAL A 73 4.79 -5.68 -4.21
N LEU A 74 3.57 -5.16 -4.16
CA LEU A 74 2.71 -5.19 -2.98
C LEU A 74 1.92 -6.48 -2.99
N MET A 75 2.10 -7.29 -1.95
CA MET A 75 1.44 -8.58 -1.79
C MET A 75 0.46 -8.55 -0.61
N ASP A 76 -0.54 -9.43 -0.66
CA ASP A 76 -1.35 -9.74 0.52
C ASP A 76 -0.58 -10.60 1.54
N ALA A 77 -1.22 -10.93 2.66
CA ALA A 77 -0.64 -11.76 3.70
C ALA A 77 -0.18 -13.15 3.20
N SER A 78 -0.87 -13.72 2.21
CA SER A 78 -0.54 -15.03 1.62
C SER A 78 0.61 -14.98 0.62
N GLY A 79 1.03 -13.78 0.19
CA GLY A 79 2.06 -13.57 -0.82
C GLY A 79 1.51 -13.42 -2.24
N LYS A 80 0.18 -13.28 -2.42
CA LYS A 80 -0.40 -13.01 -3.74
C LYS A 80 -0.14 -11.55 -4.11
N SER A 81 0.35 -11.34 -5.34
CA SER A 81 0.56 -10.01 -5.92
C SER A 81 -0.75 -9.26 -6.08
N LEU A 82 -0.83 -8.04 -5.52
CA LEU A 82 -1.99 -7.15 -5.60
C LEU A 82 -1.74 -5.99 -6.57
N LEU A 83 -0.61 -5.30 -6.39
CA LEU A 83 -0.21 -4.15 -7.17
C LEU A 83 1.30 -4.15 -7.35
N THR A 84 1.74 -3.68 -8.51
CA THR A 84 3.16 -3.53 -8.83
C THR A 84 3.48 -2.06 -9.07
N VAL A 85 4.49 -1.55 -8.35
CA VAL A 85 4.97 -0.16 -8.43
C VAL A 85 6.32 -0.17 -9.16
N ARG A 86 6.38 0.40 -10.36
CA ARG A 86 7.56 0.37 -11.23
C ARG A 86 8.07 1.78 -11.55
N ARG A 87 9.37 1.97 -11.47
CA ARG A 87 10.05 3.21 -11.86
C ARG A 87 10.06 3.34 -13.39
N LYS A 88 9.63 4.49 -13.88
CA LYS A 88 9.81 4.93 -15.26
C LYS A 88 10.75 6.13 -15.30
N ARG A 89 11.98 5.90 -15.76
CA ARG A 89 12.97 6.96 -16.00
C ARG A 89 12.54 7.75 -17.24
N LEU A 90 12.25 9.04 -17.06
CA LEU A 90 12.05 10.00 -18.15
C LEU A 90 13.12 11.08 -18.04
N SER A 91 13.39 11.79 -19.14
CA SER A 91 14.42 12.83 -19.22
C SER A 91 14.20 14.02 -18.27
N LEU A 92 12.96 14.28 -17.86
CA LEU A 92 12.58 15.46 -17.06
C LEU A 92 12.12 15.11 -15.62
N GLY A 93 12.39 13.90 -15.14
CA GLY A 93 12.12 13.52 -13.76
C GLY A 93 11.74 12.06 -13.56
N GLU A 94 11.68 11.66 -12.30
CA GLU A 94 11.28 10.31 -11.89
C GLU A 94 9.76 10.19 -11.83
N ASN A 95 9.23 9.18 -12.51
CA ASN A 95 7.83 8.84 -12.47
C ASN A 95 7.71 7.40 -11.98
N TRP A 96 6.74 7.15 -11.12
CA TRP A 96 6.39 5.82 -10.66
C TRP A 96 5.04 5.43 -11.27
N LEU A 97 4.94 4.20 -11.73
CA LEU A 97 3.75 3.65 -12.36
C LEU A 97 3.20 2.53 -11.50
N ILE A 98 1.89 2.48 -11.34
CA ILE A 98 1.20 1.47 -10.54
C ILE A 98 0.38 0.59 -11.49
N TYR A 99 0.60 -0.71 -11.42
CA TYR A 99 -0.02 -1.75 -12.22
C TYR A 99 -0.86 -2.67 -11.32
N HIS A 100 -1.82 -3.37 -11.92
CA HIS A 100 -2.59 -4.39 -11.20
C HIS A 100 -1.87 -5.74 -11.25
N GLY A 101 -1.72 -6.39 -10.09
CA GLY A 101 -0.97 -7.64 -9.96
C GLY A 101 0.37 -7.58 -10.69
N ASP A 102 0.62 -8.58 -11.53
CA ASP A 102 1.85 -8.74 -12.32
C ASP A 102 1.70 -8.20 -13.76
N GLU A 103 0.64 -7.45 -14.06
CA GLU A 103 0.43 -6.87 -15.39
C GLU A 103 1.53 -5.88 -15.74
N ALA A 104 2.25 -6.11 -16.85
CA ALA A 104 3.33 -5.21 -17.28
C ALA A 104 2.89 -4.14 -18.30
N ALA A 105 1.72 -4.32 -18.94
CA ALA A 105 1.38 -3.60 -20.16
C ALA A 105 0.71 -2.23 -19.91
N LYS A 106 -0.25 -2.17 -19.00
CA LYS A 106 -1.09 -0.96 -18.83
C LYS A 106 -1.07 -0.47 -17.38
N PRO A 107 -0.40 0.66 -17.08
CA PRO A 107 -0.44 1.22 -15.75
C PRO A 107 -1.85 1.74 -15.46
N ARG A 108 -2.31 1.56 -14.21
CA ARG A 108 -3.56 2.15 -13.69
C ARG A 108 -3.34 3.57 -13.21
N PHE A 109 -2.20 3.85 -12.59
CA PHE A 109 -1.85 5.17 -12.08
C PHE A 109 -0.40 5.54 -12.38
N SER A 110 -0.13 6.84 -12.43
CA SER A 110 1.20 7.43 -12.48
C SER A 110 1.36 8.43 -11.35
N VAL A 111 2.42 8.26 -10.56
CA VAL A 111 2.85 9.16 -9.50
C VAL A 111 4.07 9.94 -9.97
N LYS A 112 4.00 11.26 -9.84
CA LYS A 112 5.06 12.18 -10.25
C LYS A 112 5.46 13.07 -9.11
N LYS A 113 6.77 13.30 -8.95
CA LYS A 113 7.29 14.27 -7.99
C LYS A 113 6.88 15.65 -8.46
N HIS A 114 6.33 16.45 -7.56
CA HIS A 114 6.14 17.86 -7.84
C HIS A 114 7.49 18.54 -7.66
N VAL A 115 8.01 19.11 -8.75
CA VAL A 115 9.26 19.87 -8.77
C VAL A 115 8.92 21.26 -9.25
N SER A 116 9.07 22.24 -8.37
CA SER A 116 8.79 23.64 -8.66
C SER A 116 9.89 24.51 -8.06
N ILE A 117 10.23 25.59 -8.77
CA ILE A 117 11.13 26.65 -8.28
C ILE A 117 10.40 27.52 -7.24
N LEU A 118 9.07 27.59 -7.32
CA LEU A 118 8.22 28.32 -6.39
C LEU A 118 7.85 27.47 -5.16
N PRO A 119 7.71 28.07 -3.97
CA PRO A 119 7.25 27.37 -2.78
C PRO A 119 5.85 26.79 -3.02
N SER A 120 5.75 25.46 -3.01
CA SER A 120 4.50 24.72 -3.13
C SER A 120 4.35 23.76 -1.95
N LYS A 121 3.11 23.58 -1.50
CA LYS A 121 2.77 22.56 -0.49
C LYS A 121 2.63 21.17 -1.11
N GLU A 122 2.51 21.07 -2.43
CA GLU A 122 2.37 19.81 -3.16
C GLU A 122 3.74 19.12 -3.29
N LEU A 123 3.82 17.89 -2.78
CA LEU A 123 4.97 17.01 -2.86
C LEU A 123 4.96 16.16 -4.13
N ALA A 124 3.78 15.63 -4.47
CA ALA A 124 3.61 14.70 -5.56
C ALA A 124 2.19 14.73 -6.08
N ARG A 125 2.02 14.28 -7.32
CA ARG A 125 0.72 14.13 -7.96
C ARG A 125 0.56 12.72 -8.47
N MET A 126 -0.55 12.09 -8.15
CA MET A 126 -0.99 10.84 -8.76
C MET A 126 -2.08 11.11 -9.78
N THR A 127 -2.00 10.48 -10.93
CA THR A 127 -3.01 10.58 -11.99
C THR A 127 -3.37 9.19 -12.51
N ALA A 128 -4.66 8.94 -12.69
CA ALA A 128 -5.12 7.72 -13.33
C ALA A 128 -4.76 7.69 -14.82
N SER A 129 -4.47 6.50 -15.31
CA SER A 129 -4.34 6.21 -16.74
C SER A 129 -5.73 6.12 -17.35
N ARG A 130 -5.90 6.63 -18.58
CA ARG A 130 -7.21 6.91 -19.24
C ARG A 130 -8.33 5.88 -18.95
N GLY A 131 -9.47 6.40 -18.50
CA GLY A 131 -10.81 5.79 -18.61
C GLY A 131 -11.80 6.80 -19.20
N LEU A 132 -12.91 6.33 -19.77
CA LEU A 132 -14.01 7.20 -20.21
C LEU A 132 -14.65 7.82 -18.94
N GLY A 133 -14.56 9.14 -18.76
CA GLY A 133 -15.16 9.83 -17.59
C GLY A 133 -14.23 10.77 -16.79
N GLY A 134 -13.20 11.34 -17.41
CA GLY A 134 -12.21 12.15 -16.69
C GLY A 134 -11.18 11.28 -15.95
N ARG A 135 -10.01 11.84 -15.63
CA ARG A 135 -8.95 11.09 -14.94
C ARG A 135 -8.98 11.48 -13.46
N PRO A 136 -9.26 10.54 -12.53
CA PRO A 136 -9.05 10.84 -11.12
C PRO A 136 -7.59 11.25 -10.90
N SER A 137 -7.43 12.38 -10.21
CA SER A 137 -6.14 12.93 -9.83
C SER A 137 -6.11 13.13 -8.33
N TYR A 138 -4.98 12.79 -7.73
CA TYR A 138 -4.73 12.98 -6.32
C TYR A 138 -3.49 13.84 -6.13
N SER A 139 -3.55 14.79 -5.21
CA SER A 139 -2.38 15.58 -4.80
C SER A 139 -1.90 15.10 -3.44
N VAL A 140 -0.59 15.12 -3.23
CA VAL A 140 0.03 14.80 -1.95
C VAL A 140 0.62 16.08 -1.39
N GLU A 141 0.27 16.44 -0.16
CA GLU A 141 0.83 17.61 0.54
C GLU A 141 1.46 17.21 1.87
N GLY A 142 2.35 18.06 2.40
CA GLY A 142 2.99 17.89 3.71
C GLY A 142 4.47 17.53 3.62
N SER A 143 4.93 16.60 4.48
CA SER A 143 6.31 16.10 4.51
C SER A 143 6.33 14.59 4.73
N TYR A 144 6.73 13.84 3.71
CA TYR A 144 6.82 12.38 3.80
C TYR A 144 8.01 11.91 4.65
N SER A 145 9.14 12.62 4.64
CA SER A 145 10.31 12.31 5.48
C SER A 145 10.02 12.44 6.97
N GLN A 146 9.10 13.32 7.36
CA GLN A 146 8.59 13.45 8.73
C GLN A 146 7.37 12.56 9.00
N ARG A 147 6.98 11.70 8.06
CA ARG A 147 5.76 10.87 8.11
C ARG A 147 4.50 11.70 8.41
N ARG A 148 4.38 12.87 7.79
CA ARG A 148 3.27 13.81 7.95
C ARG A 148 2.82 14.29 6.59
N CYS A 149 2.15 13.43 5.82
CA CYS A 149 1.61 13.82 4.53
C CYS A 149 0.19 13.32 4.32
N THR A 150 -0.57 14.09 3.56
CA THR A 150 -1.98 13.82 3.26
C THR A 150 -2.16 13.76 1.76
N VAL A 151 -2.92 12.77 1.31
CA VAL A 151 -3.36 12.62 -0.08
C VAL A 151 -4.78 13.16 -0.17
N PHE A 152 -5.00 14.06 -1.14
CA PHE A 152 -6.28 14.69 -1.40
C PHE A 152 -6.85 14.22 -2.74
N ASP A 153 -8.17 14.09 -2.81
CA ASP A 153 -8.89 13.87 -4.07
C ASP A 153 -9.04 15.17 -4.89
N GLY A 154 -9.67 15.07 -6.06
CA GLY A 154 -9.93 16.22 -6.94
C GLY A 154 -10.86 17.29 -6.33
N LEU A 155 -11.59 16.95 -5.27
CA LEU A 155 -12.44 17.88 -4.50
C LEU A 155 -11.71 18.42 -3.26
N ARG A 156 -10.40 18.18 -3.12
CA ARG A 156 -9.57 18.53 -1.97
C ARG A 156 -10.02 17.89 -0.65
N ARG A 157 -10.64 16.72 -0.69
CA ARG A 157 -10.96 15.94 0.52
C ARG A 157 -9.78 15.03 0.88
N PRO A 158 -9.38 14.95 2.16
CA PRO A 158 -8.34 14.03 2.58
C PRO A 158 -8.86 12.59 2.46
N ILE A 159 -8.14 11.76 1.70
CA ILE A 159 -8.52 10.35 1.48
C ILE A 159 -7.53 9.37 2.10
N VAL A 160 -6.28 9.78 2.26
CA VAL A 160 -5.22 8.98 2.85
C VAL A 160 -4.31 9.90 3.65
N GLU A 161 -3.93 9.48 4.85
CA GLU A 161 -2.99 10.22 5.69
C GLU A 161 -1.87 9.30 6.19
N VAL A 162 -0.64 9.78 6.04
CA VAL A 162 0.55 9.21 6.65
C VAL A 162 0.86 10.04 7.88
N ARG A 163 0.85 9.39 9.05
CA ARG A 163 1.11 10.01 10.34
C ARG A 163 2.24 9.27 11.05
N HIS A 164 3.12 9.98 11.74
CA HIS A 164 4.15 9.35 12.57
C HIS A 164 3.50 8.48 13.66
N LYS A 165 4.14 7.37 14.04
CA LYS A 165 3.62 6.51 15.12
C LYS A 165 4.44 6.72 16.39
N GLU A 166 3.74 6.98 17.48
CA GLU A 166 4.29 7.05 18.82
C GLU A 166 4.00 5.74 19.57
N ALA A 167 4.96 5.31 20.39
CA ALA A 167 4.78 4.21 21.32
C ALA A 167 3.79 4.61 22.43
N ALA A 168 3.27 3.63 23.16
CA ALA A 168 2.42 3.88 24.33
C ALA A 168 3.13 4.73 25.41
N SER A 169 4.47 4.72 25.43
CA SER A 169 5.31 5.57 26.28
C SER A 169 5.47 7.02 25.79
N GLY A 170 4.83 7.41 24.68
CA GLY A 170 4.98 8.72 24.06
C GLY A 170 6.26 8.89 23.23
N VAL A 171 7.13 7.87 23.19
CA VAL A 171 8.37 7.90 22.40
C VAL A 171 8.06 7.57 20.94
N ALA A 172 8.49 8.42 20.00
CA ALA A 172 8.34 8.15 18.58
C ALA A 172 9.06 6.84 18.19
N LEU A 173 8.40 5.96 17.43
CA LEU A 173 8.93 4.67 16.98
C LEU A 173 9.93 4.80 15.81
N GLY A 174 10.60 5.96 15.70
CA GLY A 174 11.48 6.31 14.57
C GLY A 174 10.72 6.52 13.25
N GLY A 175 11.48 6.71 12.17
CA GLY A 175 10.92 6.89 10.82
C GLY A 175 10.48 5.60 10.13
N ASP A 176 10.78 4.44 10.71
CA ASP A 176 10.50 3.13 10.13
C ASP A 176 9.12 2.58 10.51
N VAL A 177 8.45 3.13 11.53
CA VAL A 177 7.09 2.73 11.90
C VAL A 177 6.17 3.95 11.88
N PHE A 178 5.09 3.88 11.11
CA PHE A 178 4.13 4.97 10.97
C PHE A 178 2.70 4.44 10.78
N ARG A 179 1.71 5.33 10.89
CA ARG A 179 0.29 5.02 10.66
C ARG A 179 -0.10 5.45 9.25
N LEU A 180 -0.86 4.58 8.58
CA LEU A 180 -1.54 4.87 7.34
C LEU A 180 -3.03 4.86 7.61
N VAL A 181 -3.68 6.02 7.52
CA VAL A 181 -5.12 6.19 7.71
C VAL A 181 -5.76 6.32 6.34
N VAL A 182 -6.79 5.52 6.06
CA VAL A 182 -7.47 5.47 4.77
C VAL A 182 -8.96 5.74 4.98
N LEU A 183 -9.49 6.70 4.25
CA LEU A 183 -10.91 7.07 4.30
C LEU A 183 -11.79 5.89 3.86
N PRO A 184 -12.99 5.70 4.46
CA PRO A 184 -13.93 4.68 4.02
C PRO A 184 -14.19 4.73 2.51
N GLY A 185 -14.22 3.57 1.87
CA GLY A 185 -14.45 3.44 0.43
C GLY A 185 -13.23 3.72 -0.45
N PHE A 186 -12.09 4.13 0.12
CA PHE A 186 -10.83 4.17 -0.63
C PHE A 186 -10.07 2.84 -0.55
N ASP A 187 -9.42 2.46 -1.65
CA ASP A 187 -8.69 1.20 -1.75
C ASP A 187 -7.39 1.25 -0.92
N ALA A 188 -7.34 0.46 0.16
CA ALA A 188 -6.18 0.37 1.04
C ALA A 188 -4.91 -0.13 0.33
N SER A 189 -5.05 -1.01 -0.68
CA SER A 189 -3.90 -1.47 -1.46
C SER A 189 -3.33 -0.34 -2.31
N LEU A 190 -4.20 0.48 -2.92
CA LEU A 190 -3.79 1.66 -3.67
C LEU A 190 -3.15 2.71 -2.74
N ALA A 191 -3.69 2.93 -1.55
CA ALA A 191 -3.10 3.80 -0.53
C ALA A 191 -1.68 3.33 -0.17
N MET A 192 -1.47 2.02 0.02
CA MET A 192 -0.13 1.50 0.29
C MET A 192 0.79 1.63 -0.92
N ALA A 193 0.29 1.44 -2.15
CA ALA A 193 1.08 1.68 -3.36
C ALA A 193 1.50 3.16 -3.53
N MET A 194 0.66 4.12 -3.09
CA MET A 194 1.06 5.53 -2.97
C MET A 194 2.24 5.71 -2.01
N VAL A 195 2.17 5.09 -0.82
CA VAL A 195 3.24 5.14 0.19
C VAL A 195 4.54 4.57 -0.37
N ILE A 196 4.49 3.43 -1.06
CA ILE A 196 5.67 2.83 -1.71
C ILE A 196 6.30 3.80 -2.70
N ALA A 197 5.50 4.42 -3.58
CA ALA A 197 6.02 5.40 -4.53
C ALA A 197 6.64 6.62 -3.83
N LEU A 198 6.00 7.14 -2.78
CA LEU A 198 6.54 8.25 -1.99
C LEU A 198 7.86 7.87 -1.30
N GLU A 199 7.98 6.67 -0.74
CA GLU A 199 9.23 6.16 -0.16
C GLU A 199 10.36 6.24 -1.17
N GLN A 200 10.12 5.82 -2.41
CA GLN A 200 11.16 5.84 -3.43
C GLN A 200 11.55 7.26 -3.90
N MET A 201 10.69 8.25 -3.70
CA MET A 201 10.89 9.62 -4.19
C MET A 201 11.54 10.57 -3.18
N PHE A 202 11.44 10.23 -1.89
CA PHE A 202 11.78 11.12 -0.76
C PHE A 202 12.71 10.49 0.28
N GLN A 203 13.23 9.28 0.04
CA GLN A 203 14.32 8.67 0.81
C GLN A 203 15.70 9.01 0.27
#